data_AF-A0A2A4TBP8-F1
#
_entry.id   AF-A0A2A4TBP8-F1
#
_cell.length_a   1.000
_cell.length_b   1.000
_cell.length_c   1.000
_cell.angle_alpha   90.00
_cell.angle_beta   90.00
_cell.angle_gamma   90.00
#
_symmetry.space_group_name_H-M   'P 1'
#
loop_
_entity.id
_entity.type
_entity.pdbx_description
1 polymer ?
#
loop_
_entity_poly.entity_id
_entity_poly.type
_entity_poly.pdbx_seq_one_letter_code
_entity_poly.pdbx_strand_id
1 'polypeptide(L)'
;MKNFTYMDRNTFQKIHEIIEKSDLSLEEKMDFTELFAQTKESALRPVLNLLEKDPSWVERLYTNYKIKEEALVTGNMEAWHDAIQKEKEELEKV
;
A
#
# COMPACT_ATOMS: atom_id res chain seq x y z
N MET A 1 -37.98 12.00 0.93
CA MET A 1 -36.76 11.31 1.41
C MET A 1 -35.80 11.21 0.24
N LYS A 2 -34.60 11.79 0.36
CA LYS A 2 -33.59 11.71 -0.71
C LYS A 2 -32.95 10.32 -0.66
N ASN A 3 -32.97 9.62 -1.78
CA ASN A 3 -32.28 8.36 -1.98
C ASN A 3 -30.77 8.61 -1.84
N PHE A 4 -30.14 7.97 -0.86
CA PHE A 4 -28.69 7.92 -0.77
C PHE A 4 -28.20 6.95 -1.84
N THR A 5 -27.78 7.51 -2.98
CA THR A 5 -26.93 6.82 -3.94
C THR A 5 -25.64 6.45 -3.21
N TYR A 6 -25.43 5.15 -2.96
CA TYR A 6 -24.11 4.62 -2.67
C TYR A 6 -23.23 5.01 -3.86
N MET A 7 -22.40 6.05 -3.71
CA MET A 7 -21.28 6.26 -4.63
C MET A 7 -20.44 4.99 -4.52
N ASP A 8 -20.29 4.25 -5.62
CA ASP A 8 -19.23 3.27 -5.75
C ASP A 8 -17.92 3.98 -5.39
N ARG A 9 -17.37 3.67 -4.22
CA ARG A 9 -16.09 4.22 -3.78
C ARG A 9 -15.03 3.78 -4.78
N ASN A 10 -14.24 4.71 -5.29
CA ASN A 10 -13.13 4.36 -6.17
C ASN A 10 -12.08 3.56 -5.38
N THR A 11 -11.24 2.77 -6.06
CA THR A 11 -10.32 1.82 -5.41
C THR A 11 -9.40 2.52 -4.41
N PHE A 12 -8.94 3.73 -4.73
CA PHE A 12 -8.15 4.57 -3.84
C PHE A 12 -8.83 4.86 -2.49
N GLN A 13 -10.10 5.26 -2.49
CA GLN A 13 -10.84 5.55 -1.24
C GLN A 13 -10.90 4.34 -0.31
N LYS A 14 -11.07 3.14 -0.87
CA LYS A 14 -11.08 1.91 -0.08
C LYS A 14 -9.71 1.58 0.51
N ILE A 15 -8.65 1.74 -0.28
CA ILE A 15 -7.27 1.57 0.20
C ILE A 15 -6.97 2.55 1.34
N HIS A 16 -7.32 3.83 1.17
CA HIS A 16 -7.18 4.85 2.20
C HIS A 16 -7.89 4.45 3.51
N GLU A 17 -9.13 3.96 3.44
CA GLU A 17 -9.84 3.49 4.63
C GLU A 17 -9.19 2.28 5.32
N ILE A 18 -8.52 1.41 4.57
CA ILE A 18 -7.76 0.28 5.14
C ILE A 18 -6.50 0.81 5.83
N ILE A 19 -5.78 1.74 5.20
CA ILE A 19 -4.60 2.39 5.78
C ILE A 19 -4.96 3.12 7.08
N GLU A 20 -6.05 3.88 7.11
CA GLU A 20 -6.49 4.63 8.29
C GLU A 20 -6.74 3.73 9.52
N LYS A 21 -7.15 2.48 9.29
CA LYS A 21 -7.42 1.48 10.33
C LYS A 21 -6.20 0.67 10.77
N SER A 22 -5.06 0.83 10.10
CA SER A 22 -3.82 0.12 10.44
C SER A 22 -3.14 0.70 11.68
N ASP A 23 -2.13 -0.01 12.18
CA ASP A 23 -1.31 0.40 13.32
C ASP A 23 -0.17 1.36 12.92
N LEU A 24 -0.08 1.76 11.64
CA LEU A 24 0.82 2.82 11.19
C LEU A 24 0.55 4.12 11.98
N SER A 25 1.62 4.87 12.23
CA SER A 25 1.51 6.22 12.80
C SER A 25 0.82 7.17 11.83
N LEU A 26 0.37 8.32 12.33
CA LEU A 26 -0.33 9.32 11.51
C LEU A 26 0.53 9.80 10.33
N GLU A 27 1.84 10.01 10.55
CA GLU A 27 2.77 10.42 9.50
C GLU A 27 2.93 9.34 8.43
N GLU A 28 3.09 8.08 8.85
CA GLU A 28 3.21 6.94 7.95
C GLU A 28 1.93 6.70 7.14
N LYS A 29 0.75 6.89 7.74
CA LYS A 29 -0.54 6.83 7.04
C LYS A 29 -0.64 7.89 5.95
N MET A 30 -0.22 9.12 6.25
CA MET A 30 -0.22 10.21 5.28
C MET A 30 0.74 9.93 4.12
N ASP A 31 1.99 9.58 4.43
CA ASP A 31 3.02 9.20 3.46
C ASP A 31 2.55 8.05 2.56
N PHE A 32 2.03 6.98 3.16
CA PHE A 32 1.59 5.81 2.42
C PHE A 32 0.35 6.07 1.55
N THR A 33 -0.58 6.91 2.03
CA THR A 33 -1.75 7.32 1.25
C THR A 33 -1.35 8.13 0.02
N GLU A 34 -0.37 9.02 0.14
CA GLU A 34 0.09 9.86 -0.96
C GLU A 34 0.65 9.03 -2.13
N LEU A 35 1.34 7.92 -1.84
CA LEU A 35 1.81 6.98 -2.86
C LEU A 35 0.68 6.42 -3.74
N PHE A 36 -0.44 6.06 -3.13
CA PHE A 36 -1.58 5.53 -3.89
C PHE A 36 -2.38 6.60 -4.61
N ALA A 37 -2.35 7.86 -4.15
CA ALA A 37 -3.07 8.97 -4.78
C ALA A 37 -2.58 9.24 -6.23
N GLN A 38 -1.31 8.94 -6.50
CA GLN A 38 -0.70 9.11 -7.83
C GLN A 38 -0.77 7.85 -8.70
N THR A 39 -1.27 6.75 -8.15
CA THR A 39 -1.29 5.45 -8.82
C THR A 39 -2.56 5.26 -9.66
N LYS A 40 -2.40 4.74 -10.88
CA LYS A 40 -3.53 4.48 -11.79
C LYS A 40 -4.48 3.44 -11.20
N GLU A 41 -5.78 3.63 -11.40
CA GLU A 41 -6.85 2.72 -10.94
C GLU A 41 -6.60 1.24 -11.28
N SER A 42 -6.06 0.95 -12.47
CA SER A 42 -5.75 -0.43 -12.89
C SER A 42 -4.67 -1.10 -12.04
N ALA A 43 -3.74 -0.32 -11.49
CA ALA A 43 -2.70 -0.80 -10.58
C ALA A 43 -3.18 -0.84 -9.11
N LEU A 44 -4.17 -0.02 -8.75
CA LEU A 44 -4.75 -0.03 -7.41
C LEU A 44 -5.60 -1.27 -7.13
N ARG A 45 -6.32 -1.80 -8.14
CA ARG A 45 -7.26 -2.93 -7.93
C ARG A 45 -6.59 -4.19 -7.34
N PRO A 46 -5.45 -4.67 -7.87
CA PRO A 46 -4.72 -5.78 -7.25
C PRO A 46 -4.30 -5.49 -5.81
N VAL A 47 -3.88 -4.25 -5.52
CA VAL A 47 -3.48 -3.82 -4.18
C VAL A 47 -4.67 -3.86 -3.22
N LEU A 48 -5.82 -3.33 -3.63
CA LEU A 48 -7.04 -3.39 -2.81
C LEU A 48 -7.41 -4.84 -2.49
N ASN A 49 -7.39 -5.74 -3.49
CA ASN A 49 -7.71 -7.15 -3.27
C ASN A 49 -6.77 -7.80 -2.26
N LEU A 50 -5.48 -7.47 -2.30
CA LEU A 50 -4.49 -7.94 -1.33
C LEU A 50 -4.82 -7.44 0.08
N LEU A 51 -5.07 -6.14 0.22
CA LEU A 51 -5.36 -5.51 1.51
C LEU A 51 -6.70 -5.93 2.12
N GLU A 52 -7.73 -6.19 1.29
CA GLU A 52 -9.01 -6.74 1.75
C GLU A 52 -8.88 -8.19 2.23
N LYS A 53 -7.97 -8.98 1.62
CA LYS A 53 -7.71 -10.37 2.00
C LYS A 53 -6.88 -10.48 3.28
N ASP A 54 -5.84 -9.67 3.40
CA ASP A 54 -4.95 -9.66 4.57
C ASP A 54 -4.48 -8.22 4.85
N PRO A 55 -5.15 -7.50 5.77
CA PRO A 55 -4.80 -6.13 6.13
C PRO A 55 -3.40 -5.97 6.73
N SER A 56 -2.74 -7.03 7.20
CA SER A 56 -1.35 -6.95 7.69
C SER A 56 -0.36 -6.55 6.60
N TRP A 57 -0.76 -6.67 5.33
CA TRP A 57 0.01 -6.16 4.20
C TRP A 57 0.19 -4.65 4.20
N VAL A 58 -0.65 -3.87 4.90
CA VAL A 58 -0.45 -2.41 5.00
C VAL A 58 0.94 -2.11 5.56
N GLU A 59 1.29 -2.71 6.70
CA GLU A 59 2.59 -2.52 7.35
C GLU A 59 3.74 -3.11 6.53
N ARG A 60 3.54 -4.29 5.93
CA ARG A 60 4.57 -4.94 5.11
C ARG A 60 4.93 -4.12 3.89
N LEU A 61 3.92 -3.64 3.16
CA LEU A 61 4.11 -2.79 1.98
C LEU A 61 4.75 -1.45 2.35
N TYR A 62 4.31 -0.83 3.44
CA TYR A 62 4.91 0.43 3.89
C TYR A 62 6.38 0.25 4.33
N THR A 63 6.67 -0.77 5.13
CA THR A 63 8.05 -1.11 5.53
C THR A 63 8.93 -1.35 4.31
N ASN A 64 8.42 -2.13 3.34
CA ASN A 64 9.15 -2.43 2.12
C ASN A 64 9.39 -1.16 1.27
N TYR A 65 8.42 -0.26 1.20
CA TYR A 65 8.57 1.05 0.57
C TYR A 65 9.71 1.85 1.21
N LYS A 66 9.76 1.96 2.54
CA LYS A 66 10.84 2.70 3.23
C LYS A 66 12.21 2.10 2.99
N ILE A 67 12.34 0.77 2.97
CA ILE A 67 13.60 0.09 2.62
C ILE A 67 14.02 0.44 1.19
N LYS A 68 13.09 0.39 0.22
CA LYS A 68 13.36 0.74 -1.18
C LYS A 68 13.75 2.22 -1.33
N GLU A 69 13.07 3.12 -0.63
CA GLU A 69 13.37 4.55 -0.62
C GLU A 69 14.78 4.82 -0.05
N GLU A 70 15.10 4.27 1.12
CA GLU A 70 16.41 4.42 1.75
C GLU A 70 17.54 3.86 0.87
N ALA A 71 17.31 2.70 0.27
CA ALA A 71 18.27 2.07 -0.65
C ALA A 71 18.56 2.96 -1.88
N LEU A 72 17.52 3.62 -2.43
CA LEU A 72 17.69 4.57 -3.53
C LEU A 72 18.45 5.83 -3.09
N VAL A 73 18.14 6.37 -1.91
CA VAL A 73 18.80 7.58 -1.37
C VAL A 73 20.28 7.33 -1.07
N THR A 74 20.60 6.14 -0.54
CA THR A 74 21.98 5.76 -0.16
C THR A 74 22.78 5.14 -1.30
N GLY A 75 22.14 4.80 -2.42
CA GLY A 75 22.75 4.07 -3.53
C GLY A 75 23.01 2.59 -3.22
N ASN A 76 22.43 2.05 -2.15
CA ASN A 76 22.57 0.64 -1.76
C ASN A 76 21.68 -0.27 -2.61
N MET A 77 22.12 -0.55 -3.84
CA MET A 77 21.35 -1.39 -4.76
C MET A 77 21.16 -2.84 -4.27
N GLU A 78 22.05 -3.37 -3.41
CA GLU A 78 21.88 -4.70 -2.82
C GLU A 78 20.64 -4.75 -1.93
N ALA A 79 20.50 -3.79 -1.00
CA ALA A 79 19.33 -3.67 -0.14
C ALA A 79 18.02 -3.49 -0.95
N TRP A 80 18.09 -2.78 -2.09
CA TRP A 80 16.94 -2.63 -2.99
C TRP A 80 16.52 -3.96 -3.63
N HIS A 81 17.49 -4.77 -4.10
CA HIS A 81 17.21 -6.08 -4.67
C HIS A 81 16.66 -7.05 -3.63
N ASP A 82 17.23 -7.06 -2.42
CA ASP A 82 16.74 -7.88 -1.31
C ASP A 82 15.30 -7.54 -0.92
N ALA A 83 14.96 -6.24 -0.90
CA ALA A 83 13.59 -5.80 -0.61
C ALA A 83 12.58 -6.32 -1.64
N ILE A 84 12.96 -6.34 -2.92
CA ILE A 84 12.10 -6.89 -4.00
C ILE A 84 11.98 -8.40 -3.89
N GLN A 85 13.09 -9.09 -3.65
CA GLN A 85 13.09 -10.55 -3.55
C GLN A 85 12.22 -11.00 -2.36
N LYS A 86 12.34 -10.33 -1.22
CA LYS A 86 11.51 -10.59 -0.04
C LYS A 86 10.02 -10.32 -0.32
N GLU A 87 9.69 -9.20 -0.95
CA GLU A 87 8.30 -8.88 -1.33
C GLU A 87 7.71 -9.97 -2.22
N LYS A 88 8.48 -10.43 -3.22
CA LYS A 88 8.06 -11.52 -4.11
C LYS A 88 7.77 -12.81 -3.34
N GLU A 89 8.67 -13.22 -2.44
CA GLU A 89 8.51 -14.42 -1.62
C GLU A 89 7.30 -14.35 -0.67
N GLU A 90 6.98 -13.16 -0.17
CA GLU A 90 5.79 -12.94 0.65
C GLU A 90 4.52 -13.01 -0.19
N LEU A 91 4.51 -12.42 -1.39
CA LEU A 91 3.36 -12.42 -2.30
C LEU A 91 3.06 -13.82 -2.86
N GLU A 92 4.08 -14.66 -3.07
CA GLU A 92 3.91 -16.06 -3.50
C GLU A 92 3.18 -16.93 -2.46
N LYS A 93 3.06 -16.47 -1.22
CA LYS A 93 2.35 -17.17 -0.12
C LYS A 93 0.89 -16.76 0.01
N VAL A 94 0.44 -15.76 -0.76
CA VAL A 94 -0.92 -15.18 -0.67
C VAL A 94 -1.91 -15.96 -1.52
#